data_AF-A0A8X6HRI9-F1
#
_entry.id   AF-A0A8X6HRI9-F1
#
_cell.length_a   1.000
_cell.length_b   1.000
_cell.length_c   1.000
_cell.angle_alpha   90.00
_cell.angle_beta   90.00
_cell.angle_gamma   90.00
#
_symmetry.space_group_name_H-M   'P 1'
#
loop_
_entity.id
_entity.type
_entity.pdbx_description
1 polymer ?
#
loop_
_entity_poly.entity_id
_entity_poly.type
_entity_poly.pdbx_seq_one_letter_code
_entity_poly.pdbx_strand_id
1 'polypeptide(L)'
;MKENFDFDQFFEEFLASEVEYGSYFKHVLSFLVHKNDENLLLISYEKLLANRKEGYLRIAKFLGEEYYQNIVSDKKLWNRILQNARFDYMKKNLYFVYPSPKETSKDSIKIIEFFRKGVVGDGKNKLSPHQIKRVRDLANEIMKGTEVLKEWYGECLASL
;
A
#
# COMPACT_ATOMS: atom_id res chain seq x y z
N MET A 1 3.70 26.15 -10.83
CA MET A 1 5.07 25.79 -10.38
C MET A 1 5.14 24.28 -10.20
N LYS A 2 6.10 23.59 -10.83
CA LYS A 2 6.49 22.27 -10.35
C LYS A 2 7.23 22.54 -9.03
N GLU A 3 6.65 22.17 -7.90
CA GLU A 3 7.45 22.10 -6.68
C GLU A 3 8.63 21.18 -6.96
N ASN A 4 9.86 21.69 -6.76
CA ASN A 4 11.04 20.84 -6.74
C ASN A 4 10.93 19.99 -5.49
N PHE A 5 10.36 18.79 -5.66
CA PHE A 5 10.33 17.79 -4.61
C PHE A 5 11.77 17.34 -4.33
N ASP A 6 12.28 17.70 -3.16
CA ASP A 6 13.53 17.17 -2.64
C ASP A 6 13.25 15.85 -1.93
N PHE A 7 13.67 14.75 -2.55
CA PHE A 7 13.46 13.41 -2.01
C PHE A 7 14.30 13.16 -0.76
N ASP A 8 15.50 13.74 -0.65
CA ASP A 8 16.36 13.52 0.50
C ASP A 8 15.80 14.26 1.72
N GLN A 9 15.27 15.46 1.54
CA GLN A 9 14.51 16.14 2.59
C GLN A 9 13.30 15.31 3.03
N PHE A 10 12.47 14.86 2.08
CA PHE A 10 11.31 14.02 2.39
C PHE A 10 11.70 12.73 3.12
N PHE A 11 12.84 12.14 2.76
CA PHE A 11 13.36 10.95 3.41
C PHE A 11 13.70 11.21 4.89
N GLU A 12 14.35 12.34 5.20
CA GLU A 12 14.63 12.71 6.59
C GLU A 12 13.34 12.98 7.38
N GLU A 13 12.39 13.71 6.80
CA GLU A 13 11.07 13.97 7.39
C GLU A 13 10.32 12.65 7.66
N PHE A 14 10.36 11.69 6.72
CA PHE A 14 9.76 10.37 6.89
C PHE A 14 10.35 9.61 8.08
N LEU A 15 11.68 9.60 8.23
CA LEU A 15 12.34 8.96 9.37
C LEU A 15 12.02 9.67 10.70
N ALA A 16 11.92 11.00 10.67
CA ALA A 16 11.54 11.82 11.82
C ALA A 16 10.04 11.74 12.16
N SER A 17 9.23 11.07 11.33
CA SER A 17 7.77 11.03 11.44
C SER A 17 7.11 12.41 11.28
N GLU A 18 7.73 13.31 10.52
CA GLU A 18 7.30 14.67 10.21
C GLU A 18 6.56 14.76 8.86
N VAL A 19 6.01 13.64 8.40
CA VAL A 19 5.16 13.56 7.20
C VAL A 19 3.68 13.47 7.58
N GLU A 20 2.80 13.62 6.59
CA GLU A 20 1.36 13.39 6.78
C GLU A 20 1.11 12.01 7.44
N TYR A 21 0.22 11.99 8.44
CA TYR A 21 -0.13 10.81 9.26
C TYR A 21 1.01 10.24 10.15
N GLY A 22 2.18 10.88 10.18
CA GLY A 22 3.25 10.58 11.13
C GLY A 22 4.00 9.27 10.85
N SER A 23 4.32 8.53 11.91
CA SER A 23 5.19 7.35 11.82
C SER A 23 4.50 6.16 11.15
N TYR A 24 4.97 5.79 9.95
CA TYR A 24 4.49 4.61 9.22
C TYR A 24 4.55 3.33 10.07
N PHE A 25 5.67 3.06 10.73
CA PHE A 25 5.85 1.83 11.51
C PHE A 25 4.90 1.78 12.70
N LYS A 26 4.73 2.89 13.43
CA LYS A 26 3.75 2.95 14.54
C LYS A 26 2.31 2.79 14.04
N HIS A 27 1.99 3.34 12.86
CA HIS A 27 0.68 3.15 12.23
C HIS A 27 0.42 1.68 11.89
N VAL A 28 1.39 0.95 11.36
CA VAL A 28 1.26 -0.50 11.14
C VAL A 28 1.03 -1.23 12.47
N LEU A 29 1.80 -0.89 13.51
CA LEU A 29 1.67 -1.51 14.82
C LEU A 29 0.30 -1.25 15.48
N SER A 30 -0.26 -0.05 15.31
CA SER A 30 -1.56 0.28 15.88
C SER A 30 -2.70 -0.56 15.31
N PHE A 31 -2.58 -1.09 14.10
CA PHE A 31 -3.52 -2.08 13.56
C PHE A 31 -3.11 -3.52 13.88
N LEU A 32 -1.81 -3.80 13.97
CA LEU A 32 -1.32 -5.15 14.24
C LEU A 32 -1.79 -5.71 15.59
N VAL A 33 -1.97 -4.86 16.60
CA VAL A 33 -2.50 -5.29 17.91
C VAL A 33 -3.93 -5.85 17.81
N HIS A 34 -4.67 -5.48 16.76
CA HIS A 34 -6.04 -5.91 16.47
C HIS A 34 -6.11 -7.08 15.46
N LYS A 35 -4.99 -7.73 15.15
CA LYS A 35 -4.93 -8.79 14.12
C LYS A 35 -5.88 -9.98 14.34
N ASN A 36 -6.34 -10.17 15.57
CA ASN A 36 -7.24 -11.26 15.94
C ASN A 36 -8.70 -10.80 16.06
N ASP A 37 -8.97 -9.50 15.84
CA ASP A 37 -10.32 -8.96 15.89
C ASP A 37 -11.09 -9.43 14.64
N GLU A 38 -12.31 -9.95 14.84
CA GLU A 38 -13.11 -10.55 13.77
C GLU A 38 -13.51 -9.54 12.68
N ASN A 39 -13.51 -8.24 13.02
CA ASN A 39 -13.89 -7.14 12.13
C ASN A 39 -12.67 -6.40 11.54
N LEU A 40 -11.46 -6.96 11.62
CA LEU A 40 -10.27 -6.40 10.99
C LEU A 40 -9.54 -7.45 10.13
N LEU A 41 -9.35 -7.14 8.84
CA LEU A 41 -8.53 -7.95 7.94
C LEU A 41 -7.19 -7.28 7.65
N LEU A 42 -6.11 -7.88 8.15
CA LEU A 42 -4.74 -7.50 7.75
C LEU A 42 -4.30 -8.25 6.49
N ILE A 43 -3.98 -7.48 5.45
CA ILE A 43 -3.44 -7.97 4.18
C ILE A 43 -2.32 -7.05 3.70
N SER A 44 -1.20 -7.62 3.25
CA SER A 44 -0.09 -6.86 2.67
C SER A 44 -0.24 -6.75 1.15
N TYR A 45 0.34 -5.68 0.60
CA TYR A 45 0.37 -5.44 -0.83
C TYR A 45 1.13 -6.56 -1.58
N GLU A 46 2.22 -7.03 -0.99
CA GLU A 46 3.09 -8.07 -1.51
C GLU A 46 2.35 -9.41 -1.64
N LYS A 47 1.68 -9.87 -0.57
CA LYS A 47 0.90 -11.12 -0.59
C LYS A 47 -0.24 -11.05 -1.59
N LEU A 48 -0.90 -9.90 -1.67
CA LEU A 48 -1.98 -9.68 -2.65
C LEU A 48 -1.46 -9.77 -4.09
N LEU A 49 -0.28 -9.22 -4.38
CA LEU A 49 0.32 -9.32 -5.71
C LEU A 49 0.87 -10.72 -6.02
N ALA A 50 1.45 -11.40 -5.03
CA ALA A 50 2.00 -12.75 -5.17
C ALA A 50 0.90 -13.77 -5.49
N ASN A 51 -0.25 -13.69 -4.82
CA ASN A 51 -1.40 -14.54 -5.11
C ASN A 51 -2.72 -13.75 -5.04
N ARG A 52 -3.04 -13.06 -6.14
CA ARG A 52 -4.29 -12.28 -6.26
C ARG A 52 -5.54 -13.13 -6.05
N LYS A 53 -5.52 -14.39 -6.48
CA LYS A 53 -6.68 -15.27 -6.34
C LYS A 53 -7.01 -15.48 -4.86
N GLU A 54 -6.03 -15.92 -4.10
CA GLU A 54 -6.17 -16.16 -2.68
C GLU A 54 -6.48 -14.87 -1.92
N GLY A 55 -5.80 -13.77 -2.25
CA GLY A 55 -6.05 -12.47 -1.63
C GLY A 55 -7.49 -12.00 -1.81
N TYR A 56 -8.05 -12.06 -3.03
CA TYR A 56 -9.43 -11.66 -3.27
C TYR A 56 -10.45 -12.60 -2.63
N LEU A 57 -10.18 -13.91 -2.59
CA LEU A 57 -11.03 -14.87 -1.88
C LEU A 57 -11.03 -14.62 -0.37
N ARG A 58 -9.89 -14.27 0.21
CA ARG A 58 -9.78 -13.92 1.63
C ARG A 58 -10.54 -12.64 1.95
N ILE A 59 -10.45 -11.62 1.10
CA ILE A 59 -11.25 -10.38 1.22
C ILE A 59 -12.75 -10.69 1.13
N ALA A 60 -13.16 -11.49 0.15
CA ALA A 60 -14.56 -11.87 -0.02
C ALA A 60 -15.12 -12.59 1.21
N LYS A 61 -14.38 -13.59 1.71
CA LYS A 61 -14.76 -14.34 2.91
C LYS A 61 -14.87 -13.44 4.15
N PHE A 62 -13.95 -12.50 4.30
CA PHE A 62 -13.99 -11.53 5.39
C PHE A 62 -15.23 -10.62 5.33
N LEU A 63 -15.65 -10.21 4.13
CA LEU A 63 -16.89 -9.45 3.96
C LEU A 63 -18.14 -10.28 4.21
N GLY A 64 -18.09 -11.59 4.00
CA GLY A 64 -19.19 -12.53 4.26
C GLY A 64 -19.11 -13.80 3.40
N GLU A 65 -19.61 -14.92 3.93
CA GLU A 65 -19.57 -16.23 3.26
C GLU A 65 -20.32 -16.20 1.91
N GLU A 66 -21.41 -15.46 1.82
CA GLU A 66 -22.15 -15.24 0.57
C GLU A 66 -21.29 -14.65 -0.56
N TYR A 67 -20.40 -13.68 -0.26
CA TYR A 67 -19.52 -13.09 -1.27
C TYR A 67 -18.47 -14.09 -1.74
N TYR A 68 -17.93 -14.89 -0.83
CA TYR A 68 -17.02 -15.97 -1.16
C TYR A 68 -17.69 -16.99 -2.09
N GLN A 69 -18.87 -17.49 -1.73
CA GLN A 69 -19.61 -18.46 -2.54
C GLN A 69 -20.00 -17.91 -3.91
N ASN A 70 -20.42 -16.64 -3.99
CA ASN A 70 -20.73 -15.99 -5.27
C ASN A 70 -19.51 -15.93 -6.18
N ILE A 71 -18.34 -15.59 -5.64
CA ILE A 71 -17.10 -15.52 -6.42
C ILE A 71 -16.63 -16.90 -6.89
N VAL A 72 -16.77 -17.92 -6.04
CA VAL A 72 -16.36 -19.30 -6.37
C VAL A 72 -17.29 -19.94 -7.42
N SER A 73 -18.59 -19.65 -7.35
CA SER A 73 -19.60 -20.23 -8.25
C SER A 73 -19.78 -19.48 -9.57
N ASP A 74 -19.63 -18.15 -9.58
CA ASP A 74 -19.79 -17.33 -10.79
C ASP A 74 -18.44 -16.96 -11.42
N LYS A 75 -18.04 -17.75 -12.42
CA LYS A 75 -16.83 -17.50 -13.22
C LYS A 75 -16.86 -16.15 -13.96
N LYS A 76 -18.03 -15.65 -14.37
CA LYS A 76 -18.13 -14.34 -15.05
C LYS A 76 -17.86 -13.21 -14.06
N LEU A 77 -18.45 -13.28 -12.87
CA LEU A 77 -18.16 -12.35 -11.78
C LEU A 77 -16.68 -12.36 -11.42
N TRP A 78 -16.10 -13.56 -11.27
CA TRP A 78 -14.67 -13.72 -10.96
C TRP A 78 -13.78 -13.04 -12.01
N ASN A 79 -14.02 -13.31 -13.29
CA ASN A 79 -13.26 -12.70 -14.38
C ASN A 79 -13.40 -11.17 -14.40
N ARG A 80 -14.58 -10.63 -14.07
CA ARG A 80 -14.81 -9.19 -13.97
C ARG A 80 -14.01 -8.56 -12.83
N ILE A 81 -13.96 -9.21 -11.66
CA ILE A 81 -13.15 -8.76 -10.52
C ILE A 81 -11.67 -8.75 -10.90
N LEU A 82 -11.17 -9.86 -11.47
CA LEU A 82 -9.79 -9.96 -11.91
C LEU A 82 -9.44 -8.85 -12.91
N GLN A 83 -10.28 -8.62 -13.91
CA GLN A 83 -10.05 -7.60 -14.92
C GLN A 83 -10.03 -6.18 -14.33
N ASN A 84 -11.01 -5.85 -13.50
CA ASN A 84 -11.17 -4.51 -12.96
C ASN A 84 -10.09 -4.16 -11.92
N ALA A 85 -9.58 -5.15 -11.19
CA ALA A 85 -8.53 -4.98 -10.20
C ALA A 85 -7.11 -5.01 -10.79
N ARG A 86 -6.95 -5.15 -12.12
CA ARG A 86 -5.63 -5.04 -12.75
C ARG A 86 -5.12 -3.61 -12.69
N PHE A 87 -3.81 -3.47 -12.50
CA PHE A 87 -3.16 -2.17 -12.44
C PHE A 87 -3.37 -1.30 -13.69
N ASP A 88 -3.25 -1.88 -14.89
CA ASP A 88 -3.47 -1.18 -16.16
C ASP A 88 -4.91 -0.74 -16.34
N TYR A 89 -5.87 -1.58 -15.93
CA TYR A 89 -7.28 -1.22 -15.93
C TYR A 89 -7.56 -0.08 -14.94
N MET A 90 -7.10 -0.19 -13.70
CA MET A 90 -7.27 0.87 -12.69
C MET A 90 -6.61 2.18 -13.13
N LYS A 91 -5.36 2.13 -13.63
CA LYS A 91 -4.64 3.30 -14.14
C LYS A 91 -5.38 4.01 -15.28
N LYS A 92 -6.05 3.25 -16.15
CA LYS A 92 -6.81 3.80 -17.28
C LYS A 92 -8.18 4.35 -16.88
N ASN A 93 -8.85 3.73 -15.91
CA ASN A 93 -10.28 3.96 -15.66
C ASN A 93 -10.59 4.66 -14.33
N LEU A 94 -9.62 4.81 -13.41
CA LEU A 94 -9.81 5.49 -12.14
C LEU A 94 -9.12 6.87 -12.15
N TYR A 95 -9.87 7.90 -11.77
CA TYR A 95 -9.38 9.26 -11.66
C TYR A 95 -9.50 9.72 -10.21
N PHE A 96 -8.41 10.25 -9.67
CA PHE A 96 -8.39 10.85 -8.35
C PHE A 96 -8.40 12.36 -8.50
N VAL A 97 -9.25 13.00 -7.70
CA VAL A 97 -9.34 14.46 -7.59
C VAL A 97 -8.85 14.81 -6.20
N TYR A 98 -7.89 15.72 -6.14
CA TYR A 98 -7.46 16.33 -4.89
C TYR A 98 -7.92 17.80 -4.88
N PRO A 99 -8.61 18.28 -3.83
CA PRO A 99 -8.98 19.68 -3.74
C PRO A 99 -7.69 20.52 -3.66
N SER A 100 -7.44 21.38 -4.65
CA SER A 100 -6.28 22.28 -4.60
C SER A 100 -6.48 23.30 -3.47
N PRO A 101 -5.58 23.39 -2.47
CA PRO A 101 -5.66 24.42 -1.43
C PRO A 101 -5.43 25.83 -1.98
N LYS A 102 -4.86 25.93 -3.19
CA LYS A 102 -4.55 27.19 -3.87
C LYS A 102 -5.36 27.25 -5.15
N GLU A 103 -6.46 27.99 -5.09
CA GLU A 103 -6.90 29.01 -6.06
C GLU A 103 -8.42 29.19 -5.95
N THR A 104 -8.80 30.41 -5.64
CA THR A 104 -10.17 30.92 -5.52
C THR A 104 -10.88 31.05 -6.88
N SER A 105 -10.67 30.10 -7.79
CA SER A 105 -11.41 29.97 -9.04
C SER A 105 -12.15 28.64 -9.02
N LYS A 106 -13.46 28.66 -9.29
CA LYS A 106 -14.37 27.51 -9.15
C LYS A 106 -14.09 26.36 -10.15
N ASP A 107 -13.02 26.44 -10.95
CA ASP A 107 -12.89 25.66 -12.20
C ASP A 107 -11.59 24.83 -12.35
N SER A 108 -10.69 24.75 -11.37
CA SER A 108 -9.42 24.02 -11.53
C SER A 108 -9.38 22.66 -10.78
N ILE A 109 -10.22 21.71 -11.21
CA ILE A 109 -10.06 20.30 -10.83
C ILE A 109 -8.78 19.77 -11.49
N LYS A 110 -7.74 19.50 -10.70
CA LYS A 110 -6.53 18.85 -11.20
C LYS A 110 -6.67 17.32 -11.13
N ILE A 111 -6.71 16.69 -12.30
CA ILE A 111 -6.60 15.23 -12.41
C ILE A 111 -5.14 14.86 -12.10
N ILE A 112 -4.93 14.07 -11.05
CA ILE A 112 -3.59 13.60 -10.66
C ILE A 112 -3.29 12.24 -11.29
N GLU A 113 -2.05 12.06 -11.76
CA GLU A 113 -1.57 10.73 -12.17
C GLU A 113 -1.25 9.90 -10.91
N PHE A 114 -2.29 9.29 -10.33
CA PHE A 114 -2.19 8.57 -9.06
C PHE A 114 -1.46 7.22 -9.20
N PHE A 115 -1.66 6.52 -10.32
CA PHE A 115 -1.07 5.19 -10.55
C PHE A 115 0.31 5.29 -11.19
N ARG A 116 1.36 5.01 -10.41
CA ARG A 116 2.76 5.11 -10.85
C ARG A 116 3.29 3.85 -11.56
N LYS A 117 3.54 2.75 -10.83
CA LYS A 117 4.13 1.50 -11.38
C LYS A 117 3.39 0.21 -10.99
N GLY A 118 2.88 0.11 -9.76
CA GLY A 118 2.16 -1.09 -9.30
C GLY A 118 3.02 -2.35 -9.15
N VAL A 119 4.26 -2.20 -8.66
CA VAL A 119 5.22 -3.30 -8.52
C VAL A 119 5.83 -3.33 -7.11
N VAL A 120 6.19 -4.52 -6.64
CA VAL A 120 6.90 -4.74 -5.37
C VAL A 120 8.40 -4.45 -5.57
N GLY A 121 9.03 -3.84 -4.56
CA GLY A 121 10.49 -3.70 -4.51
C GLY A 121 11.08 -2.56 -5.33
N ASP A 122 10.29 -1.61 -5.86
CA ASP A 122 10.83 -0.44 -6.59
C ASP A 122 11.63 0.52 -5.69
N GLY A 123 11.52 0.39 -4.36
CA GLY A 123 12.26 1.20 -3.39
C GLY A 123 13.78 1.09 -3.57
N LYS A 124 14.30 -0.09 -3.92
CA LYS A 124 15.74 -0.31 -4.18
C LYS A 124 16.30 0.48 -5.36
N ASN A 125 15.44 0.89 -6.28
CA ASN A 125 15.82 1.70 -7.43
C ASN A 125 15.82 3.20 -7.11
N LYS A 126 15.40 3.58 -5.89
CA LYS A 126 15.22 4.98 -5.46
C LYS A 126 16.06 5.32 -4.24
N LEU A 127 16.18 4.41 -3.30
CA LEU A 127 16.95 4.60 -2.08
C LEU A 127 18.41 4.21 -2.31
N SER A 128 19.32 5.03 -1.80
CA SER A 128 20.73 4.65 -1.66
C SER A 128 20.90 3.50 -0.66
N PRO A 129 22.00 2.73 -0.71
CA PRO A 129 22.28 1.70 0.28
C PRO A 129 22.28 2.22 1.73
N HIS A 130 22.73 3.46 1.93
CA HIS A 130 22.70 4.13 3.24
C HIS A 130 21.26 4.40 3.71
N GLN A 131 20.40 4.92 2.85
CA GLN A 131 18.99 5.15 3.16
C GLN A 131 18.25 3.84 3.46
N ILE A 132 18.48 2.78 2.67
CA ILE A 132 17.92 1.44 2.93
C ILE A 132 18.32 0.95 4.32
N LYS A 133 19.60 1.08 4.68
CA LYS A 133 20.08 0.69 6.01
C LYS A 133 19.34 1.45 7.12
N ARG A 134 19.18 2.77 7.00
CA ARG A 134 18.51 3.60 8.01
C ARG A 134 17.03 3.23 8.19
N VAL A 135 16.30 2.98 7.10
CA VAL A 135 14.91 2.51 7.17
C VAL A 135 14.84 1.15 7.86
N ARG A 136 15.77 0.25 7.54
CA ARG A 136 15.85 -1.09 8.14
C ARG A 136 16.14 -1.04 9.63
N ASP A 137 17.10 -0.21 10.04
CA ASP A 137 17.45 -0.02 11.45
C ASP A 137 16.26 0.54 12.24
N LEU A 138 15.56 1.55 11.70
CA LEU A 138 14.37 2.12 12.32
C LEU A 138 13.22 1.10 12.43
N ALA A 139 12.98 0.31 11.37
CA ALA A 139 11.98 -0.75 11.39
C ALA A 139 12.31 -1.82 12.45
N ASN A 140 13.58 -2.21 12.56
CA ASN A 140 14.05 -3.16 13.57
C ASN A 140 13.90 -2.64 14.99
N GLU A 141 14.14 -1.35 15.21
CA GLU A 141 13.98 -0.72 16.52
C GLU A 141 12.51 -0.70 16.93
N ILE A 142 11.63 -0.20 16.05
CA ILE A 142 10.21 0.02 16.37
C ILE A 142 9.42 -1.29 16.37
N MET A 143 9.64 -2.16 15.40
CA MET A 143 8.80 -3.35 15.17
C MET A 143 9.40 -4.63 15.74
N LYS A 144 10.40 -4.51 16.63
CA LYS A 144 11.10 -5.65 17.23
C LYS A 144 10.13 -6.65 17.83
N GLY A 145 10.31 -7.93 17.52
CA GLY A 145 9.50 -9.02 18.07
C GLY A 145 8.13 -9.20 17.42
N THR A 146 7.76 -8.37 16.45
CA THR A 146 6.51 -8.53 15.71
C THR A 146 6.63 -9.56 14.58
N GLU A 147 5.53 -10.21 14.24
CA GLU A 147 5.48 -11.16 13.12
C GLU A 147 5.59 -10.47 11.76
N VAL A 148 5.03 -9.26 11.61
CA VAL A 148 5.09 -8.48 10.37
C VAL A 148 6.54 -8.17 9.99
N LEU A 149 7.39 -7.89 10.97
CA LEU A 149 8.81 -7.69 10.73
C LEU A 149 9.46 -8.94 10.11
N LYS A 150 9.12 -10.14 10.61
CA LYS A 150 9.60 -11.42 10.05
C LYS A 150 9.10 -11.64 8.63
N GLU A 151 7.85 -11.33 8.36
CA GLU A 151 7.27 -11.42 7.01
C GLU A 151 7.98 -10.47 6.04
N TRP A 152 8.23 -9.23 6.46
CA TRP A 152 8.98 -8.27 5.64
C TRP A 152 10.41 -8.72 5.39
N TYR A 153 11.08 -9.34 6.37
CA TYR A 153 12.41 -9.91 6.15
C TYR A 153 12.42 -11.18 5.29
N GLY A 154 11.40 -12.03 5.40
CA GLY A 154 11.27 -13.28 4.66
C GLY A 154 10.80 -13.12 3.21
N GLU A 155 9.94 -12.13 2.92
CA GLU A 155 9.34 -11.93 1.59
C GLU A 155 9.81 -10.63 0.89
N CYS A 156 10.19 -9.58 1.62
CA CYS A 156 10.34 -8.23 1.05
C CYS A 156 11.76 -7.60 1.19
N LEU A 157 12.60 -8.07 2.11
CA LEU A 157 13.94 -7.50 2.35
C LEU A 157 15.10 -8.39 1.90
N ALA A 158 14.83 -9.62 1.45
CA ALA A 158 15.77 -10.36 0.59
C ALA A 158 15.84 -9.75 -0.83
N SER A 159 14.91 -8.85 -1.16
CA SER A 159 14.77 -8.19 -2.45
C SER A 159 15.00 -6.66 -2.41
N LEU A 160 15.43 -6.12 -1.25
CA LEU A 160 16.10 -4.81 -1.08
C LEU A 160 17.61 -4.99 -0.92
#